data_AF-A0A742BDY4-F1
#
_entry.id   AF-A0A742BDY4-F1
#
_cell.length_a   1.000
_cell.length_b   1.000
_cell.length_c   1.000
_cell.angle_alpha   90.00
_cell.angle_beta   90.00
_cell.angle_gamma   90.00
#
_symmetry.space_group_name_H-M   'P 1'
#
loop_
_entity.id
_entity.type
_entity.pdbx_description
1 polymer ?
#
loop_
_entity_poly.entity_id
_entity_poly.type
_entity_poly.pdbx_seq_one_letter_code
_entity_poly.pdbx_strand_id
1 'polypeptide(L)'
;EYRKWYGNNEIVVNWENNGYEIRNFKFENGKTRSAVRNDEYYFREGITWSKISQGNFCVRYRPKGFVFDDTGRCGFSNNKNELLYAAGLMCTPVVNHYLSILAPTLSFTSGELASVPYPEIEDEIIELVTNAIEIAKNDWDSQEQSWDYVCSPLLEHNSTQLLRNIYKQKINTNIKLVETLLLIENTINNIFIDKLQLDKTIIKAVLQSEITLLCNPNYRYKNIQDHTDLTNKYYTDITIDILSYIIGCMMGRYSLDREGLVYAHEGNKGFAELVAEDAYKTFPADNDGILPLMDDEWFDDDVTSRVKEFVRTVWGEEHLQENLEFIAESLCLYAIKPKKGESALDTIRRYLSTQFWKDHMKMYKKRPIYWLFSSGKEKAFECLVYLHRYNDATLARMRTEYVVPLLARYQANIDRLNEQVDGASGGEATRLKRERDSLSKKFNELRSFDDRLRHYADMRISIDLDDGVKVNYGKFGDLLADVKAITGNAPEII
;
A
#
# COMPACT_ATOMS: atom_id res chain seq x y z
N GLU A 1 0.56 11.68 9.61
CA GLU A 1 1.90 11.92 9.01
C GLU A 1 2.01 13.40 8.64
N TYR A 2 3.19 14.01 8.74
CA TYR A 2 3.37 15.40 8.30
C TYR A 2 3.34 15.46 6.77
N ARG A 3 2.51 16.32 6.18
CA ARG A 3 2.38 16.51 4.74
C ARG A 3 1.68 17.84 4.47
N LYS A 4 2.23 18.64 3.57
CA LYS A 4 1.65 19.90 3.09
C LYS A 4 0.71 19.67 1.91
N TRP A 5 -0.15 20.66 1.65
CA TRP A 5 -0.95 20.84 0.43
C TRP A 5 -2.11 19.87 0.23
N TYR A 6 -1.93 18.54 0.26
CA TYR A 6 -3.00 17.56 0.05
C TYR A 6 -2.66 16.17 0.62
N GLY A 7 -3.65 15.30 0.84
CA GLY A 7 -3.44 13.87 1.14
C GLY A 7 -3.73 13.48 2.60
N ASN A 8 -3.29 12.27 2.98
CA ASN A 8 -3.66 11.58 4.23
C ASN A 8 -5.16 11.28 4.36
N ASN A 9 -5.84 11.11 3.22
CA ASN A 9 -7.26 10.75 3.17
C ASN A 9 -7.36 9.23 3.12
N GLU A 10 -7.34 8.58 4.29
CA GLU A 10 -7.34 7.11 4.39
C GLU A 10 -8.56 6.56 5.15
N ILE A 11 -9.28 7.41 5.90
CA ILE A 11 -10.31 6.99 6.84
C ILE A 11 -11.67 7.44 6.33
N VAL A 12 -12.62 6.51 6.33
CA VAL A 12 -14.04 6.78 6.10
C VAL A 12 -14.79 6.76 7.42
N VAL A 13 -15.89 7.51 7.49
CA VAL A 13 -16.76 7.58 8.66
C VAL A 13 -18.16 7.11 8.26
N ASN A 14 -18.81 6.30 9.11
CA ASN A 14 -20.23 6.00 8.91
C ASN A 14 -21.06 7.23 9.30
N TRP A 15 -21.44 8.05 8.31
CA TRP A 15 -22.35 9.18 8.49
C TRP A 15 -23.78 8.89 8.00
N GLU A 16 -24.14 7.63 7.84
CA GLU A 16 -25.47 7.22 7.41
C GLU A 16 -26.57 7.77 8.34
N ASN A 17 -27.72 8.13 7.77
CA ASN A 17 -28.86 8.68 8.50
C ASN A 17 -28.48 9.89 9.37
N ASN A 18 -27.65 10.80 8.83
CA ASN A 18 -27.09 11.97 9.53
C ASN A 18 -26.23 11.59 10.75
N GLY A 19 -25.45 10.52 10.62
CA GLY A 19 -24.59 9.99 11.67
C GLY A 19 -25.38 9.42 12.85
N TYR A 20 -26.54 8.78 12.59
CA TYR A 20 -27.42 8.26 13.64
C TYR A 20 -26.68 7.37 14.63
N GLU A 21 -25.90 6.41 14.13
CA GLU A 21 -25.12 5.50 14.98
C GLU A 21 -24.11 6.25 15.83
N ILE A 22 -23.37 7.19 15.23
CA ILE A 22 -22.38 8.00 15.93
C ILE A 22 -23.06 8.80 17.03
N ARG A 23 -24.13 9.56 16.74
CA ARG A 23 -24.84 10.38 17.72
C ARG A 23 -25.43 9.57 18.87
N ASN A 24 -25.80 8.31 18.61
CA ASN A 24 -26.35 7.39 19.60
C ASN A 24 -25.32 6.43 20.20
N PHE A 25 -24.03 6.59 19.87
CA PHE A 25 -22.98 5.74 20.40
C PHE A 25 -22.78 6.06 21.88
N LYS A 26 -23.22 5.16 22.76
CA LYS A 26 -23.27 5.36 24.22
C LYS A 26 -22.41 4.33 24.94
N PHE A 27 -21.87 4.73 26.08
CA PHE A 27 -21.35 3.81 27.08
C PHE A 27 -22.49 2.99 27.71
N GLU A 28 -22.16 1.89 28.40
CA GLU A 28 -23.13 1.07 29.14
C GLU A 28 -23.93 1.87 30.18
N ASN A 29 -23.34 2.95 30.72
CA ASN A 29 -24.01 3.86 31.66
C ASN A 29 -24.95 4.88 30.97
N GLY A 30 -25.19 4.76 29.67
CA GLY A 30 -26.09 5.61 28.88
C GLY A 30 -25.49 6.95 28.43
N LYS A 31 -24.27 7.31 28.87
CA LYS A 31 -23.60 8.55 28.44
C LYS A 31 -23.12 8.43 27.00
N THR A 32 -23.41 9.43 26.17
CA THR A 32 -22.90 9.48 24.79
C THR A 32 -21.37 9.51 24.78
N ARG A 33 -20.77 8.62 24.02
CA ARG A 33 -19.33 8.40 23.86
C ARG A 33 -18.75 9.20 22.70
N SER A 34 -19.56 9.50 21.69
CA SER A 34 -19.22 10.41 20.60
C SER A 34 -19.44 11.88 20.97
N ALA A 35 -18.73 12.80 20.30
CA ALA A 35 -19.05 14.22 20.35
C ALA A 35 -19.14 14.79 18.94
N VAL A 36 -20.36 14.85 18.39
CA VAL A 36 -20.64 15.58 17.15
C VAL A 36 -20.72 17.07 17.47
N ARG A 37 -19.89 17.87 16.80
CA ARG A 37 -19.79 19.32 17.03
C ARG A 37 -19.59 20.03 15.71
N ASN A 38 -20.15 21.22 15.60
CA ASN A 38 -20.00 22.10 14.43
C ASN A 38 -20.36 21.36 13.12
N ASP A 39 -21.40 20.52 13.16
CA ASP A 39 -21.82 19.68 12.04
C ASP A 39 -22.40 20.50 10.88
N GLU A 40 -22.73 21.77 11.10
CA GLU A 40 -23.02 22.75 10.05
C GLU A 40 -21.83 23.02 9.11
N TYR A 41 -20.60 22.69 9.53
CA TYR A 41 -19.41 22.78 8.70
C TYR A 41 -19.01 21.45 8.04
N TYR A 42 -19.70 20.35 8.34
CA TYR A 42 -19.41 19.08 7.69
C TYR A 42 -19.69 19.16 6.20
N PHE A 43 -18.94 18.38 5.42
CA PHE A 43 -18.98 18.28 3.97
C PHE A 43 -18.61 19.56 3.20
N ARG A 44 -18.33 20.67 3.88
CA ARG A 44 -17.80 21.91 3.28
C ARG A 44 -16.34 21.73 2.87
N GLU A 45 -15.95 22.41 1.80
CA GLU A 45 -14.56 22.60 1.40
C GLU A 45 -13.81 23.43 2.45
N GLY A 46 -12.54 23.11 2.69
CA GLY A 46 -11.74 23.81 3.69
C GLY A 46 -10.26 23.46 3.61
N ILE A 47 -9.53 23.86 4.64
CA ILE A 47 -8.16 23.43 4.91
C ILE A 47 -8.14 22.72 6.26
N THR A 48 -7.25 21.74 6.43
CA THR A 48 -7.14 20.97 7.68
C THR A 48 -5.70 20.88 8.18
N TRP A 49 -5.54 20.82 9.50
CA TRP A 49 -4.26 20.60 10.17
C TRP A 49 -4.42 19.69 11.37
N SER A 50 -3.31 19.08 11.78
CA SER A 50 -3.26 18.34 13.05
C SER A 50 -3.09 19.32 14.20
N LYS A 51 -4.00 19.27 15.19
CA LYS A 51 -3.89 20.08 16.41
C LYS A 51 -2.58 19.83 17.15
N ILE A 52 -2.14 18.58 17.21
CA ILE A 52 -0.89 18.18 17.87
C ILE A 52 0.10 17.74 16.79
N SER A 53 1.27 18.37 16.76
CA SER A 53 2.36 18.00 15.86
C SER A 53 3.69 18.16 16.60
N GLN A 54 4.60 17.19 16.41
CA GLN A 54 5.97 17.26 16.95
C GLN A 54 6.92 18.07 16.05
N GLY A 55 6.45 18.54 14.90
CA GLY A 55 7.23 19.33 13.95
C GLY A 55 6.54 20.64 13.57
N ASN A 56 6.95 21.19 12.44
CA ASN A 56 6.37 22.41 11.89
C ASN A 56 4.83 22.29 11.73
N PHE A 57 4.16 23.43 11.84
CA PHE A 57 2.78 23.61 11.43
C PHE A 57 2.67 23.62 9.90
N CYS A 58 1.63 22.97 9.39
CA CYS A 58 1.21 23.06 8.00
C CYS A 58 -0.26 22.70 7.87
N VAL A 59 -0.82 23.00 6.69
CA VAL A 59 -2.19 22.63 6.33
C VAL A 59 -2.23 21.77 5.06
N ARG A 60 -3.34 21.06 4.90
CA ARG A 60 -3.72 20.40 3.65
C ARG A 60 -5.06 20.93 3.19
N TYR A 61 -5.20 21.09 1.88
CA TYR A 61 -6.48 21.34 1.24
C TYR A 61 -7.38 20.13 1.42
N ARG A 62 -8.65 20.40 1.75
CA ARG A 62 -9.68 19.41 2.02
C ARG A 62 -10.88 19.71 1.12
N PRO A 63 -11.16 18.89 0.10
CA PRO A 63 -12.30 19.11 -0.77
C PRO A 63 -13.63 18.87 -0.01
N LYS A 64 -14.75 19.08 -0.70
CA LYS A 64 -16.08 18.78 -0.16
C LYS A 64 -16.22 17.28 0.14
N GLY A 65 -17.14 16.91 1.02
CA GLY A 65 -17.46 15.50 1.31
C GLY A 65 -16.82 14.91 2.57
N PHE A 66 -16.06 15.68 3.33
CA PHE A 66 -15.38 15.20 4.55
C PHE A 66 -16.12 15.64 5.83
N VAL A 67 -15.85 14.96 6.94
CA VAL A 67 -16.12 15.45 8.32
C VAL A 67 -14.81 15.84 9.02
N PHE A 68 -14.85 16.31 10.26
CA PHE A 68 -13.65 16.63 11.04
C PHE A 68 -13.91 16.52 12.55
N ASP A 69 -12.83 16.40 13.33
CA ASP A 69 -12.87 16.34 14.79
C ASP A 69 -11.94 17.39 15.43
N ASP A 70 -11.71 17.33 16.75
CA ASP A 70 -10.82 18.28 17.44
C ASP A 70 -9.33 18.06 17.10
N THR A 71 -8.94 16.87 16.64
CA THR A 71 -7.54 16.54 16.35
C THR A 71 -7.15 16.88 14.92
N GLY A 72 -8.07 16.74 13.96
CA GLY A 72 -7.99 17.23 12.58
C GLY A 72 -8.80 18.51 12.41
N ARG A 73 -8.32 19.61 12.98
CA ARG A 73 -9.02 20.90 12.93
C ARG A 73 -9.12 21.41 11.49
N CYS A 74 -10.12 22.24 11.24
CA CYS A 74 -10.38 22.79 9.92
C CYS A 74 -10.58 24.31 9.95
N GLY A 75 -10.22 24.95 8.84
CA GLY A 75 -10.50 26.34 8.50
C GLY A 75 -11.38 26.40 7.26
N PHE A 76 -12.32 27.33 7.25
CA PHE A 76 -13.35 27.45 6.21
C PHE A 76 -13.45 28.90 5.73
N SER A 77 -13.72 29.10 4.45
CA SER A 77 -14.17 30.38 3.91
C SER A 77 -15.35 30.16 2.96
N ASN A 78 -16.15 31.21 2.74
CA ASN A 78 -17.15 31.26 1.68
C ASN A 78 -16.52 31.64 0.33
N ASN A 79 -15.27 32.10 0.33
CA ASN A 79 -14.50 32.47 -0.84
C ASN A 79 -13.30 31.53 -0.99
N LYS A 80 -13.24 30.82 -2.12
CA LYS A 80 -12.17 29.86 -2.40
C LYS A 80 -10.80 30.54 -2.47
N ASN A 81 -10.72 31.77 -2.98
CA ASN A 81 -9.46 32.50 -3.09
C ASN A 81 -8.88 32.85 -1.72
N GLU A 82 -9.72 33.25 -0.77
CA GLU A 82 -9.31 33.45 0.63
C GLU A 82 -8.83 32.14 1.26
N LEU A 83 -9.51 31.03 0.98
CA LEU A 83 -9.13 29.72 1.51
C LEU A 83 -7.74 29.28 0.99
N LEU A 84 -7.51 29.44 -0.32
CA LEU A 84 -6.23 29.11 -0.94
C LEU A 84 -5.12 30.06 -0.48
N TYR A 85 -5.40 31.35 -0.38
CA TYR A 85 -4.44 32.32 0.14
C TYR A 85 -4.04 32.01 1.60
N ALA A 86 -5.01 31.70 2.45
CA ALA A 86 -4.77 31.25 3.82
C ALA A 86 -3.95 29.95 3.85
N ALA A 87 -4.20 29.00 2.94
CA ALA A 87 -3.39 27.78 2.84
C ALA A 87 -1.93 28.09 2.49
N GLY A 88 -1.70 29.00 1.54
CA GLY A 88 -0.37 29.48 1.16
C GLY A 88 0.38 30.05 2.35
N LEU A 89 -0.24 30.99 3.08
CA LEU A 89 0.33 31.57 4.29
C LEU A 89 0.66 30.49 5.32
N MET A 90 -0.31 29.62 5.64
CA MET A 90 -0.20 28.58 6.67
C MET A 90 0.85 27.50 6.40
N CYS A 91 1.29 27.33 5.16
CA CYS A 91 2.35 26.40 4.77
C CYS A 91 3.76 27.02 4.77
N THR A 92 3.88 28.31 5.08
CA THR A 92 5.16 29.02 5.12
C THR A 92 5.94 28.84 6.43
N PRO A 93 7.27 28.99 6.42
CA PRO A 93 8.06 29.12 7.64
C PRO A 93 7.77 30.43 8.39
N VAL A 94 7.15 31.42 7.76
CA VAL A 94 6.70 32.66 8.42
C VAL A 94 5.65 32.37 9.48
N VAL A 95 4.63 31.58 9.16
CA VAL A 95 3.61 31.18 10.14
C VAL A 95 4.21 30.32 11.25
N ASN A 96 5.15 29.43 10.92
CA ASN A 96 5.88 28.66 11.92
C ASN A 96 6.66 29.55 12.88
N HIS A 97 7.29 30.62 12.38
CA HIS A 97 7.97 31.60 13.22
C HIS A 97 6.99 32.30 14.18
N TYR A 98 5.85 32.80 13.70
CA TYR A 98 4.84 33.39 14.58
C TYR A 98 4.29 32.40 15.60
N LEU A 99 3.96 31.18 15.17
CA LEU A 99 3.44 30.15 16.07
C LEU A 99 4.46 29.73 17.11
N SER A 100 5.78 29.78 16.82
CA SER A 100 6.81 29.53 17.83
C SER A 100 6.78 30.54 19.00
N ILE A 101 6.21 31.72 18.78
CA ILE A 101 6.04 32.78 19.78
C ILE A 101 4.65 32.70 20.45
N LEU A 102 3.61 32.50 19.65
CA LEU A 102 2.20 32.54 20.07
C LEU A 102 1.74 31.23 20.72
N ALA A 103 2.28 30.10 20.28
CA ALA A 103 1.92 28.75 20.69
C ALA A 103 3.18 28.03 21.22
N PRO A 104 3.67 28.35 22.43
CA PRO A 104 4.87 27.72 22.99
C PRO A 104 4.69 26.22 23.31
N THR A 105 3.47 25.70 23.16
CA THR A 105 3.15 24.27 23.31
C THR A 105 2.96 23.64 21.93
N LEU A 106 3.13 22.31 21.81
CA LEU A 106 2.94 21.55 20.55
C LEU A 106 1.46 21.47 20.09
N SER A 107 0.59 22.36 20.56
CA SER A 107 -0.85 22.38 20.29
C SER A 107 -1.22 23.62 19.49
N PHE A 108 -1.52 23.45 18.20
CA PHE A 108 -1.95 24.51 17.30
C PHE A 108 -3.48 24.68 17.33
N THR A 109 -3.95 25.61 18.15
CA THR A 109 -5.36 25.92 18.32
C THR A 109 -5.85 26.96 17.31
N SER A 110 -7.17 27.02 17.13
CA SER A 110 -7.81 27.98 16.23
C SER A 110 -7.60 29.44 16.67
N GLY A 111 -7.46 29.68 17.98
CA GLY A 111 -7.23 31.03 18.53
C GLY A 111 -5.82 31.56 18.25
N GLU A 112 -4.80 30.70 18.36
CA GLU A 112 -3.42 31.06 18.03
C GLU A 112 -3.29 31.35 16.52
N LEU A 113 -3.91 30.52 15.68
CA LEU A 113 -3.92 30.74 14.23
C LEU A 113 -4.66 32.02 13.83
N ALA A 114 -5.77 32.34 14.50
CA ALA A 114 -6.50 33.60 14.27
C ALA A 114 -5.69 34.86 14.65
N SER A 115 -4.62 34.71 15.42
CA SER A 115 -3.73 35.81 15.83
C SER A 115 -2.56 36.02 14.86
N VAL A 116 -2.38 35.15 13.86
CA VAL A 116 -1.34 35.28 12.84
C VAL A 116 -1.69 36.44 11.90
N PRO A 117 -0.74 37.36 11.59
CA PRO A 117 -0.99 38.43 10.64
C PRO A 117 -1.39 37.90 9.25
N TYR A 118 -2.51 38.42 8.73
CA TYR A 118 -3.06 38.04 7.44
C TYR A 118 -2.99 39.25 6.48
N PRO A 119 -1.98 39.31 5.59
CA PRO A 119 -1.81 40.44 4.66
C PRO A 119 -2.85 40.41 3.54
N GLU A 120 -2.91 41.50 2.75
CA GLU A 120 -3.84 41.61 1.62
C GLU A 120 -3.61 40.52 0.56
N ILE A 121 -4.73 40.01 0.06
CA ILE A 121 -4.78 38.91 -0.91
C ILE A 121 -4.12 39.33 -2.22
N GLU A 122 -3.44 38.38 -2.85
CA GLU A 122 -2.78 38.55 -4.13
C GLU A 122 -2.98 37.29 -4.98
N ASP A 123 -3.38 37.50 -6.23
CA ASP A 123 -3.78 36.44 -7.14
C ASP A 123 -2.63 35.48 -7.48
N GLU A 124 -1.38 35.99 -7.53
CA GLU A 124 -0.19 35.17 -7.76
C GLU A 124 -0.04 34.07 -6.71
N ILE A 125 -0.28 34.37 -5.42
CA ILE A 125 -0.23 33.35 -4.36
C ILE A 125 -1.30 32.28 -4.57
N ILE A 126 -2.49 32.67 -5.02
CA ILE A 126 -3.61 31.74 -5.23
C ILE A 126 -3.27 30.75 -6.36
N GLU A 127 -2.67 31.25 -7.45
CA GLU A 127 -2.20 30.41 -8.55
C GLU A 127 -1.10 29.43 -8.09
N LEU A 128 -0.09 29.94 -7.39
CA LEU A 128 1.01 29.12 -6.85
C LEU A 128 0.50 28.03 -5.91
N VAL A 129 -0.42 28.36 -5.00
CA VAL A 129 -1.03 27.39 -4.07
C VAL A 129 -1.86 26.35 -4.80
N THR A 130 -2.60 26.76 -5.84
CA THR A 130 -3.39 25.82 -6.65
C THR A 130 -2.48 24.78 -7.30
N ASN A 131 -1.37 25.22 -7.90
CA ASN A 131 -0.37 24.34 -8.49
C ASN A 131 0.29 23.42 -7.43
N ALA A 132 0.60 23.94 -6.24
CA ALA A 132 1.15 23.14 -5.15
C ALA A 132 0.18 22.03 -4.68
N ILE A 133 -1.10 22.34 -4.57
CA ILE A 133 -2.15 21.38 -4.21
C ILE A 133 -2.29 20.31 -5.29
N GLU A 134 -2.27 20.68 -6.57
CA GLU A 134 -2.37 19.73 -7.68
C GLU A 134 -1.18 18.77 -7.71
N ILE A 135 0.05 19.27 -7.59
CA ILE A 135 1.26 18.44 -7.52
C ILE A 135 1.17 17.45 -6.35
N ALA A 136 0.78 17.94 -5.16
CA ALA A 136 0.64 17.09 -3.98
C ALA A 136 -0.54 16.12 -4.07
N LYS A 137 -1.61 16.45 -4.79
CA LYS A 137 -2.73 15.55 -5.06
C LYS A 137 -2.30 14.40 -5.97
N ASN A 138 -1.69 14.72 -7.11
CA ASN A 138 -1.22 13.71 -8.06
C ASN A 138 -0.17 12.78 -7.45
N ASP A 139 0.73 13.30 -6.61
CA ASP A 139 1.67 12.47 -5.86
C ASP A 139 0.98 11.53 -4.86
N TRP A 140 -0.05 12.01 -4.14
CA TRP A 140 -0.83 11.18 -3.21
C TRP A 140 -1.61 10.08 -3.96
N ASP A 141 -2.26 10.45 -5.06
CA ASP A 141 -3.08 9.55 -5.88
C ASP A 141 -2.26 8.55 -6.71
N SER A 142 -0.94 8.73 -6.76
CA SER A 142 -0.02 7.74 -7.33
C SER A 142 0.18 6.51 -6.43
N GLN A 143 -0.35 6.52 -5.20
CA GLN A 143 -0.20 5.45 -4.22
C GLN A 143 -1.46 4.62 -4.10
N GLU A 144 -1.29 3.30 -4.01
CA GLU A 144 -2.38 2.31 -3.93
C GLU A 144 -3.34 2.50 -2.73
N GLN A 145 -2.95 3.31 -1.75
CA GLN A 145 -3.74 3.65 -0.57
C GLN A 145 -4.69 4.83 -0.79
N SER A 146 -4.49 5.61 -1.86
CA SER A 146 -5.40 6.70 -2.19
C SER A 146 -6.71 6.15 -2.74
N TRP A 147 -7.82 6.81 -2.37
CA TRP A 147 -9.14 6.50 -2.93
C TRP A 147 -9.23 6.75 -4.44
N ASP A 148 -8.41 7.67 -4.93
CA ASP A 148 -8.37 8.08 -6.34
C ASP A 148 -7.22 7.38 -7.11
N TYR A 149 -6.64 6.31 -6.57
CA TYR A 149 -5.58 5.55 -7.26
C TYR A 149 -6.11 4.91 -8.54
N VAL A 150 -5.51 5.27 -9.67
CA VAL A 150 -5.93 4.82 -11.00
C VAL A 150 -5.18 3.56 -11.43
N CYS A 151 -3.85 3.64 -11.51
CA CYS A 151 -2.99 2.54 -11.93
C CYS A 151 -1.53 2.78 -11.50
N SER A 152 -0.64 1.81 -11.76
CA SER A 152 0.78 2.00 -11.49
C SER A 152 1.37 3.10 -12.37
N PRO A 153 2.09 4.09 -11.78
CA PRO A 153 2.69 5.18 -12.55
C PRO A 153 3.76 4.74 -13.57
N LEU A 154 4.20 3.48 -13.52
CA LEU A 154 5.11 2.91 -14.53
C LEU A 154 4.39 2.54 -15.84
N LEU A 155 3.07 2.52 -15.85
CA LEU A 155 2.25 2.23 -17.03
C LEU A 155 1.93 3.49 -17.85
N GLU A 156 2.20 4.69 -17.32
CA GLU A 156 1.93 5.98 -17.99
C GLU A 156 2.84 6.24 -19.21
N HIS A 157 3.92 5.47 -19.38
CA HIS A 157 4.96 5.73 -20.37
C HIS A 157 5.09 4.60 -21.40
N ASN A 158 4.37 4.72 -22.51
CA ASN A 158 4.39 3.75 -23.63
C ASN A 158 5.54 3.96 -24.63
N SER A 159 6.53 4.81 -24.31
CA SER A 159 7.59 5.17 -25.28
C SER A 159 8.68 4.11 -25.41
N THR A 160 8.76 3.15 -24.49
CA THR A 160 9.80 2.10 -24.47
C THR A 160 9.30 0.84 -23.76
N GLN A 161 9.83 -0.30 -24.17
CA GLN A 161 9.56 -1.62 -23.58
C GLN A 161 10.60 -2.01 -22.51
N LEU A 162 11.65 -1.21 -22.30
CA LEU A 162 12.70 -1.52 -21.32
C LEU A 162 12.39 -0.87 -19.96
N LEU A 163 12.08 -1.67 -18.94
CA LEU A 163 11.72 -1.21 -17.59
C LEU A 163 12.76 -0.27 -16.99
N ARG A 164 14.05 -0.56 -17.18
CA ARG A 164 15.14 0.30 -16.69
C ARG A 164 15.03 1.74 -17.22
N ASN A 165 14.58 1.92 -18.46
CA ASN A 165 14.39 3.25 -19.04
C ASN A 165 13.11 3.91 -18.51
N ILE A 166 12.04 3.15 -18.34
CA ILE A 166 10.78 3.63 -17.74
C ILE A 166 11.04 4.15 -16.32
N TYR A 167 11.79 3.41 -15.50
CA TYR A 167 12.18 3.85 -14.15
C TYR A 167 12.99 5.15 -14.20
N LYS A 168 14.00 5.23 -15.08
CA LYS A 168 14.79 6.47 -15.24
C LYS A 168 13.92 7.66 -15.65
N GLN A 169 13.00 7.47 -16.60
CA GLN A 169 12.06 8.51 -17.02
C GLN A 169 11.17 8.94 -15.85
N LYS A 170 10.59 7.98 -15.12
CA LYS A 170 9.72 8.29 -13.98
C LYS A 170 10.46 9.04 -12.89
N ILE A 171 11.67 8.63 -12.55
CA ILE A 171 12.50 9.30 -11.54
C ILE A 171 12.84 10.72 -11.98
N ASN A 172 13.21 10.94 -13.24
CA ASN A 172 13.48 12.28 -13.76
C ASN A 172 12.23 13.17 -13.70
N THR A 173 11.05 12.63 -14.01
CA THR A 173 9.77 13.34 -13.85
C THR A 173 9.53 13.70 -12.39
N ASN A 174 9.75 12.76 -11.47
CA ASN A 174 9.56 13.00 -10.03
C ASN A 174 10.54 14.03 -9.47
N ILE A 175 11.81 14.02 -9.91
CA ILE A 175 12.79 15.06 -9.56
C ILE A 175 12.28 16.44 -9.98
N LYS A 176 11.79 16.59 -11.22
CA LYS A 176 11.23 17.85 -11.72
C LYS A 176 10.00 18.31 -10.93
N LEU A 177 9.13 17.37 -10.51
CA LEU A 177 7.97 17.69 -9.67
C LEU A 177 8.41 18.24 -8.30
N VAL A 178 9.43 17.62 -7.69
CA VAL A 178 10.02 18.08 -6.43
C VAL A 178 10.66 19.46 -6.57
N GLU A 179 11.43 19.69 -7.63
CA GLU A 179 12.05 20.99 -7.93
C GLU A 179 11.00 22.08 -8.17
N THR A 180 9.93 21.75 -8.90
CA THR A 180 8.82 22.68 -9.17
C THR A 180 8.11 23.05 -7.87
N LEU A 181 7.79 22.08 -7.03
CA LEU A 181 7.16 22.36 -5.74
C LEU A 181 8.09 23.14 -4.80
N LEU A 182 9.40 22.82 -4.80
CA LEU A 182 10.41 23.57 -4.05
C LEU A 182 10.47 25.05 -4.46
N LEU A 183 10.41 25.32 -5.76
CA LEU A 183 10.35 26.69 -6.28
C LEU A 183 9.06 27.38 -5.83
N ILE A 184 7.90 26.72 -5.99
CA ILE A 184 6.60 27.26 -5.55
C ILE A 184 6.63 27.62 -4.06
N GLU A 185 7.07 26.69 -3.20
CA GLU A 185 7.13 26.93 -1.76
C GLU A 185 8.03 28.12 -1.42
N ASN A 186 9.23 28.19 -2.01
CA ASN A 186 10.15 29.30 -1.73
C ASN A 186 9.66 30.65 -2.30
N THR A 187 8.97 30.65 -3.45
CA THR A 187 8.34 31.87 -3.99
C THR A 187 7.24 32.37 -3.07
N ILE A 188 6.31 31.50 -2.65
CA ILE A 188 5.26 31.85 -1.66
C ILE A 188 5.90 32.41 -0.38
N ASN A 189 6.94 31.75 0.13
CA ASN A 189 7.64 32.20 1.34
C ASN A 189 8.23 33.60 1.18
N ASN A 190 8.92 33.88 0.06
CA ASN A 190 9.51 35.18 -0.20
C ASN A 190 8.46 36.29 -0.28
N ILE A 191 7.35 36.04 -0.96
CA ILE A 191 6.24 37.00 -1.05
C ILE A 191 5.71 37.35 0.36
N PHE A 192 5.48 36.34 1.21
CA PHE A 192 4.99 36.60 2.57
C PHE A 192 6.03 37.26 3.49
N ILE A 193 7.31 36.92 3.36
CA ILE A 193 8.39 37.59 4.09
C ILE A 193 8.42 39.09 3.75
N ASP A 194 8.34 39.42 2.47
CA ASP A 194 8.38 40.80 1.99
C ASP A 194 7.10 41.56 2.42
N LYS A 195 5.91 40.95 2.28
CA LYS A 195 4.64 41.55 2.71
C LYS A 195 4.58 41.85 4.21
N LEU A 196 5.15 40.97 5.03
CA LEU A 196 5.16 41.10 6.49
C LEU A 196 6.41 41.82 7.02
N GLN A 197 7.28 42.29 6.11
CA GLN A 197 8.50 43.04 6.42
C GLN A 197 9.43 42.29 7.40
N LEU A 198 9.52 40.97 7.23
CA LEU A 198 10.35 40.11 8.07
C LEU A 198 11.79 40.07 7.57
N ASP A 199 12.73 39.91 8.50
CA ASP A 199 14.14 39.74 8.15
C ASP A 199 14.39 38.36 7.52
N LYS A 200 14.85 38.35 6.26
CA LYS A 200 15.21 37.15 5.49
C LYS A 200 16.30 36.31 6.14
N THR A 201 17.09 36.87 7.05
CA THR A 201 18.11 36.12 7.80
C THR A 201 17.51 35.22 8.88
N ILE A 202 16.29 35.51 9.33
CA ILE A 202 15.57 34.76 10.37
C ILE A 202 14.82 33.59 9.76
N ILE A 203 14.18 33.82 8.61
CA ILE A 203 13.33 32.83 7.94
C ILE A 203 14.14 32.09 6.88
N LYS A 204 14.50 30.83 7.18
CA LYS A 204 15.27 29.98 6.26
C LYS A 204 14.42 29.55 5.06
N ALA A 205 15.07 29.46 3.89
CA ALA A 205 14.50 28.83 2.72
C ALA A 205 14.22 27.35 2.98
N VAL A 206 13.19 26.82 2.32
CA VAL A 206 12.83 25.40 2.37
C VAL A 206 13.89 24.61 1.61
N LEU A 207 14.34 23.50 2.19
CA LEU A 207 15.27 22.57 1.58
C LEU A 207 14.53 21.48 0.78
N GLN A 208 15.21 20.89 -0.21
CA GLN A 208 14.64 19.78 -0.99
C GLN A 208 14.20 18.60 -0.12
N SER A 209 14.89 18.31 1.00
CA SER A 209 14.53 17.26 1.95
C SER A 209 13.27 17.54 2.78
N GLU A 210 12.74 18.76 2.71
CA GLU A 210 11.52 19.18 3.42
C GLU A 210 10.26 19.12 2.53
N ILE A 211 10.41 18.92 1.23
CA ILE A 211 9.30 18.82 0.28
C ILE A 211 8.57 17.49 0.47
N THR A 212 7.33 17.55 0.94
CA THR A 212 6.59 16.41 1.51
C THR A 212 5.95 15.46 0.49
N LEU A 213 6.48 15.40 -0.74
CA LEU A 213 6.02 14.46 -1.77
C LEU A 213 6.55 13.05 -1.46
N LEU A 214 5.74 12.02 -1.70
CA LEU A 214 6.11 10.61 -1.52
C LEU A 214 7.10 10.16 -2.59
N CYS A 215 7.06 10.81 -3.76
CA CYS A 215 8.04 10.63 -4.82
C CYS A 215 9.39 11.30 -4.54
N ASN A 216 9.53 12.09 -3.46
CA ASN A 216 10.78 12.71 -3.05
C ASN A 216 11.60 11.78 -2.15
N PRO A 217 12.71 11.17 -2.64
CA PRO A 217 13.48 10.24 -1.83
C PRO A 217 14.11 10.92 -0.60
N ASN A 218 14.56 12.18 -0.75
CA ASN A 218 15.17 12.96 0.35
C ASN A 218 14.21 13.17 1.53
N TYR A 219 12.91 13.28 1.25
CA TYR A 219 11.89 13.39 2.28
C TYR A 219 11.50 12.04 2.87
N ARG A 220 11.32 11.01 2.01
CA ARG A 220 10.85 9.68 2.39
C ARG A 220 11.89 8.90 3.20
N TYR A 221 13.19 9.08 2.92
CA TYR A 221 14.28 8.31 3.52
C TYR A 221 15.30 9.18 4.26
N LYS A 222 14.84 10.00 5.21
CA LYS A 222 15.66 10.97 5.97
C LYS A 222 16.92 10.41 6.65
N ASN A 223 16.98 9.09 6.85
CA ASN A 223 18.09 8.41 7.51
C ASN A 223 19.18 7.93 6.53
N ILE A 224 18.99 8.10 5.23
CA ILE A 224 19.95 7.71 4.18
C ILE A 224 20.60 8.98 3.64
N GLN A 225 21.92 9.12 3.86
CA GLN A 225 22.68 10.29 3.44
C GLN A 225 23.35 10.10 2.08
N ASP A 226 23.73 8.88 1.73
CA ASP A 226 24.36 8.58 0.45
C ASP A 226 23.33 8.62 -0.69
N HIS A 227 23.63 9.36 -1.75
CA HIS A 227 22.72 9.56 -2.88
C HIS A 227 22.47 8.27 -3.69
N THR A 228 23.47 7.40 -3.80
CA THR A 228 23.35 6.13 -4.53
C THR A 228 22.44 5.20 -3.75
N ASP A 229 22.64 5.07 -2.45
CA ASP A 229 21.80 4.31 -1.53
C ASP A 229 20.36 4.83 -1.52
N LEU A 230 20.18 6.15 -1.51
CA LEU A 230 18.88 6.80 -1.56
C LEU A 230 18.13 6.44 -2.85
N THR A 231 18.84 6.50 -3.98
CA THR A 231 18.31 6.11 -5.29
C THR A 231 17.96 4.63 -5.30
N ASN A 232 18.87 3.76 -4.88
CA ASN A 232 18.66 2.31 -4.83
C ASN A 232 17.47 1.92 -3.94
N LYS A 233 17.29 2.59 -2.79
CA LYS A 233 16.15 2.40 -1.90
C LYS A 233 14.84 2.80 -2.57
N TYR A 234 14.85 3.90 -3.34
CA TYR A 234 13.69 4.36 -4.08
C TYR A 234 13.32 3.41 -5.23
N TYR A 235 14.30 2.93 -6.00
CA TYR A 235 14.09 1.88 -7.01
C TYR A 235 13.44 0.65 -6.40
N THR A 236 13.95 0.19 -5.24
CA THR A 236 13.38 -0.96 -4.53
C THR A 236 11.91 -0.75 -4.19
N ASP A 237 11.54 0.41 -3.64
CA ASP A 237 10.13 0.66 -3.27
C ASP A 237 9.22 0.75 -4.49
N ILE A 238 9.66 1.39 -5.58
CA ILE A 238 8.90 1.40 -6.84
C ILE A 238 8.70 -0.05 -7.36
N THR A 239 9.72 -0.91 -7.23
CA THR A 239 9.62 -2.33 -7.59
C THR A 239 8.63 -3.10 -6.71
N ILE A 240 8.59 -2.82 -5.42
CA ILE A 240 7.60 -3.41 -4.51
C ILE A 240 6.19 -2.93 -4.88
N ASP A 241 6.03 -1.63 -5.14
CA ASP A 241 4.75 -1.02 -5.50
C ASP A 241 4.19 -1.61 -6.82
N ILE A 242 5.02 -1.80 -7.85
CA ILE A 242 4.57 -2.46 -9.09
C ILE A 242 4.23 -3.93 -8.87
N LEU A 243 4.98 -4.68 -8.06
CA LEU A 243 4.64 -6.08 -7.77
C LEU A 243 3.31 -6.18 -7.01
N SER A 244 3.04 -5.26 -6.09
CA SER A 244 1.74 -5.14 -5.41
C SER A 244 0.61 -4.87 -6.42
N TYR A 245 0.82 -3.93 -7.35
CA TYR A 245 -0.13 -3.63 -8.42
C TYR A 245 -0.40 -4.85 -9.31
N ILE A 246 0.66 -5.57 -9.74
CA ILE A 246 0.53 -6.78 -10.55
C ILE A 246 -0.32 -7.83 -9.83
N ILE A 247 -0.07 -8.07 -8.53
CA ILE A 247 -0.88 -8.99 -7.73
C ILE A 247 -2.32 -8.48 -7.61
N GLY A 248 -2.53 -7.15 -7.52
CA GLY A 248 -3.85 -6.55 -7.62
C GLY A 248 -4.56 -6.84 -8.93
N CYS A 249 -3.86 -6.81 -10.06
CA CYS A 249 -4.39 -7.24 -11.36
C CYS A 249 -4.70 -8.74 -11.39
N MET A 250 -3.82 -9.59 -10.83
CA MET A 250 -4.08 -11.03 -10.72
C MET A 250 -5.33 -11.30 -9.88
N MET A 251 -5.57 -10.55 -8.82
CA MET A 251 -6.76 -10.69 -7.98
C MET A 251 -8.03 -10.07 -8.60
N GLY A 252 -7.89 -9.31 -9.70
CA GLY A 252 -8.97 -8.55 -10.32
C GLY A 252 -9.32 -7.25 -9.60
N ARG A 253 -8.54 -6.83 -8.59
CA ARG A 253 -8.75 -5.54 -7.93
C ARG A 253 -8.52 -4.37 -8.89
N TYR A 254 -7.53 -4.51 -9.78
CA TYR A 254 -7.21 -3.57 -10.86
C TYR A 254 -7.25 -4.29 -12.21
N SER A 255 -7.23 -3.53 -13.29
CA SER A 255 -7.15 -4.07 -14.65
C SER A 255 -6.28 -3.20 -15.55
N LEU A 256 -5.76 -3.80 -16.63
CA LEU A 256 -5.17 -3.07 -17.74
C LEU A 256 -6.22 -2.53 -18.72
N ASP A 257 -7.47 -3.00 -18.61
CA ASP A 257 -8.57 -2.67 -19.51
C ASP A 257 -9.56 -1.66 -18.91
N ARG A 258 -9.43 -1.34 -17.62
CA ARG A 258 -10.27 -0.38 -16.90
C ARG A 258 -9.43 0.45 -15.92
N GLU A 259 -9.72 1.75 -15.86
CA GLU A 259 -9.06 2.69 -14.94
C GLU A 259 -9.59 2.55 -13.50
N GLY A 260 -8.69 2.63 -12.52
CA GLY A 260 -9.05 2.65 -11.10
C GLY A 260 -9.43 1.29 -10.52
N LEU A 261 -10.03 1.33 -9.33
CA LEU A 261 -10.50 0.16 -8.62
C LEU A 261 -11.63 -0.54 -9.40
N VAL A 262 -11.38 -1.76 -9.86
CA VAL A 262 -12.34 -2.52 -10.69
C VAL A 262 -13.22 -3.43 -9.84
N TYR A 263 -12.64 -4.14 -8.86
CA TYR A 263 -13.39 -5.05 -8.00
C TYR A 263 -13.01 -4.91 -6.53
N ALA A 264 -14.02 -4.63 -5.70
CA ALA A 264 -13.93 -4.61 -4.23
C ALA A 264 -15.29 -4.90 -3.57
N HIS A 265 -16.11 -5.78 -4.17
CA HIS A 265 -17.37 -6.22 -3.55
C HIS A 265 -17.14 -7.39 -2.59
N GLU A 266 -18.08 -7.66 -1.69
CA GLU A 266 -18.01 -8.80 -0.78
C GLU A 266 -18.42 -10.11 -1.48
N GLY A 267 -17.72 -11.20 -1.19
CA GLY A 267 -18.20 -12.55 -1.52
C GLY A 267 -18.03 -12.96 -2.98
N ASN A 268 -17.12 -12.34 -3.73
CA ASN A 268 -16.96 -12.55 -5.18
C ASN A 268 -18.20 -12.21 -6.04
N LYS A 269 -19.16 -11.45 -5.50
CA LYS A 269 -20.44 -11.12 -6.17
C LYS A 269 -20.22 -10.12 -7.30
N GLY A 270 -20.76 -10.38 -8.48
CA GLY A 270 -20.60 -9.49 -9.64
C GLY A 270 -19.29 -9.70 -10.41
N PHE A 271 -18.40 -10.57 -9.93
CA PHE A 271 -17.08 -10.75 -10.55
C PHE A 271 -17.17 -11.43 -11.94
N ALA A 272 -18.04 -12.44 -12.08
CA ALA A 272 -18.21 -13.15 -13.35
C ALA A 272 -18.80 -12.24 -14.43
N GLU A 273 -19.66 -11.31 -14.05
CA GLU A 273 -20.23 -10.29 -14.91
C GLU A 273 -19.15 -9.33 -15.41
N LEU A 274 -18.26 -8.87 -14.53
CA LEU A 274 -17.10 -8.04 -14.94
C LEU A 274 -16.22 -8.79 -15.95
N VAL A 275 -15.93 -10.08 -15.72
CA VAL A 275 -15.17 -10.92 -16.66
C VAL A 275 -15.89 -11.02 -18.00
N ALA A 276 -17.21 -11.24 -18.01
CA ALA A 276 -18.01 -11.32 -19.23
C ALA A 276 -18.10 -9.98 -19.99
N GLU A 277 -17.92 -8.86 -19.31
CA GLU A 277 -17.83 -7.50 -19.88
C GLU A 277 -16.41 -7.10 -20.28
N ASP A 278 -15.52 -8.07 -20.52
CA ASP A 278 -14.12 -7.87 -20.93
C ASP A 278 -13.31 -6.98 -19.95
N ALA A 279 -13.68 -6.93 -18.66
CA ALA A 279 -13.00 -6.08 -17.69
C ALA A 279 -11.54 -6.47 -17.43
N TYR A 280 -11.09 -7.68 -17.80
CA TYR A 280 -9.74 -8.21 -17.56
C TYR A 280 -9.16 -8.90 -18.81
N LYS A 281 -9.50 -8.41 -20.00
CA LYS A 281 -9.14 -9.05 -21.27
C LYS A 281 -7.64 -9.11 -21.54
N THR A 282 -6.90 -8.03 -21.30
CA THR A 282 -5.48 -7.91 -21.64
C THR A 282 -4.60 -8.75 -20.71
N PHE A 283 -4.96 -8.78 -19.42
CA PHE A 283 -4.34 -9.64 -18.43
C PHE A 283 -5.44 -10.26 -17.55
N PRO A 284 -5.85 -11.50 -17.83
CA PRO A 284 -6.93 -12.16 -17.11
C PRO A 284 -6.67 -12.18 -15.61
N ALA A 285 -7.66 -11.76 -14.83
CA ALA A 285 -7.67 -12.00 -13.40
C ALA A 285 -7.80 -13.50 -13.12
N ASP A 286 -7.32 -13.92 -11.96
CA ASP A 286 -7.35 -15.29 -11.50
C ASP A 286 -8.80 -15.79 -11.37
N ASN A 287 -9.04 -17.07 -11.70
CA ASN A 287 -10.39 -17.58 -11.81
C ASN A 287 -11.09 -17.73 -10.45
N ASP A 288 -10.37 -18.12 -9.41
CA ASP A 288 -10.95 -18.43 -8.11
C ASP A 288 -10.48 -17.52 -6.96
N GLY A 289 -9.51 -16.65 -7.24
CA GLY A 289 -8.94 -15.71 -6.28
C GLY A 289 -7.97 -16.36 -5.30
N ILE A 290 -7.43 -17.55 -5.62
CA ILE A 290 -6.45 -18.29 -4.83
C ILE A 290 -5.13 -18.32 -5.60
N LEU A 291 -4.16 -17.54 -5.15
CA LEU A 291 -2.86 -17.44 -5.82
C LEU A 291 -1.75 -18.13 -5.02
N PRO A 292 -1.21 -19.27 -5.48
CA PRO A 292 -0.08 -19.93 -4.83
C PRO A 292 1.16 -19.01 -4.71
N LEU A 293 1.74 -18.92 -3.52
CA LEU A 293 2.88 -18.04 -3.18
C LEU A 293 4.07 -18.87 -2.66
N MET A 294 4.48 -19.84 -3.46
CA MET A 294 5.44 -20.89 -3.07
C MET A 294 6.90 -20.54 -3.39
N ASP A 295 7.83 -21.14 -2.65
CA ASP A 295 9.27 -21.08 -2.89
C ASP A 295 9.74 -21.94 -4.08
N ASP A 296 8.91 -22.89 -4.51
CA ASP A 296 9.13 -23.81 -5.62
C ASP A 296 7.98 -23.72 -6.64
N GLU A 297 8.27 -24.02 -7.91
CA GLU A 297 7.29 -24.02 -9.00
C GLU A 297 6.47 -25.32 -9.00
N TRP A 298 5.37 -25.31 -8.25
CA TRP A 298 4.42 -26.44 -8.19
C TRP A 298 3.13 -26.20 -8.98
N PHE A 299 2.84 -24.96 -9.36
CA PHE A 299 1.61 -24.58 -10.06
C PHE A 299 1.96 -23.68 -11.25
N ASP A 300 1.36 -23.95 -12.40
CA ASP A 300 1.68 -23.23 -13.64
C ASP A 300 1.25 -21.76 -13.59
N ASP A 301 0.24 -21.45 -12.77
CA ASP A 301 -0.39 -20.15 -12.57
C ASP A 301 -0.02 -19.49 -11.23
N ASP A 302 1.09 -19.90 -10.60
CA ASP A 302 1.55 -19.25 -9.37
C ASP A 302 1.90 -17.76 -9.58
N VAL A 303 2.00 -17.02 -8.46
CA VAL A 303 2.25 -15.57 -8.50
C VAL A 303 3.53 -15.22 -9.27
N THR A 304 4.58 -16.05 -9.22
CA THR A 304 5.84 -15.75 -9.92
C THR A 304 5.68 -15.88 -11.43
N SER A 305 5.06 -16.98 -11.88
CA SER A 305 4.76 -17.22 -13.30
C SER A 305 3.86 -16.12 -13.86
N ARG A 306 2.88 -15.68 -13.09
CA ARG A 306 1.96 -14.59 -13.43
C ARG A 306 2.63 -13.22 -13.45
N VAL A 307 3.66 -12.96 -12.62
CA VAL A 307 4.49 -11.75 -12.72
C VAL A 307 5.24 -11.75 -14.06
N LYS A 308 5.86 -12.87 -14.44
CA LYS A 308 6.52 -12.99 -15.75
C LYS A 308 5.54 -12.78 -16.90
N GLU A 309 4.34 -13.36 -16.82
CA GLU A 309 3.28 -13.13 -17.79
C GLU A 309 2.92 -11.65 -17.91
N PHE A 310 2.69 -10.97 -16.78
CA PHE A 310 2.36 -9.55 -16.78
C PHE A 310 3.46 -8.70 -17.40
N VAL A 311 4.74 -8.96 -17.05
CA VAL A 311 5.88 -8.23 -17.59
C VAL A 311 5.94 -8.37 -19.11
N ARG A 312 5.70 -9.58 -19.62
CA ARG A 312 5.61 -9.86 -21.06
C ARG A 312 4.44 -9.14 -21.71
N THR A 313 3.26 -9.16 -21.08
CA THR A 313 2.04 -8.53 -21.62
C THR A 313 2.18 -7.01 -21.74
N VAL A 314 2.74 -6.36 -20.72
CA VAL A 314 2.85 -4.90 -20.68
C VAL A 314 4.08 -4.38 -21.44
N TRP A 315 5.24 -5.00 -21.24
CA TRP A 315 6.51 -4.50 -21.75
C TRP A 315 7.11 -5.37 -22.86
N GLY A 316 6.35 -6.32 -23.39
CA GLY A 316 6.72 -7.12 -24.56
C GLY A 316 7.66 -8.28 -24.27
N GLU A 317 7.71 -9.22 -25.22
CA GLU A 317 8.59 -10.40 -25.15
C GLU A 317 10.07 -10.05 -25.44
N GLU A 318 10.33 -9.05 -26.30
CA GLU A 318 11.67 -8.72 -26.80
C GLU A 318 12.69 -8.47 -25.68
N HIS A 319 12.28 -7.73 -24.63
CA HIS A 319 13.12 -7.40 -23.48
C HIS A 319 12.69 -8.11 -22.20
N LEU A 320 11.92 -9.21 -22.28
CA LEU A 320 11.36 -9.88 -21.10
C LEU A 320 12.46 -10.29 -20.10
N GLN A 321 13.53 -10.92 -20.58
CA GLN A 321 14.61 -11.38 -19.71
C GLN A 321 15.33 -10.20 -19.02
N GLU A 322 15.65 -9.14 -19.77
CA GLU A 322 16.29 -7.92 -19.23
C GLU A 322 15.39 -7.23 -18.18
N ASN A 323 14.09 -7.22 -18.43
CA ASN A 323 13.10 -6.64 -17.52
C ASN A 323 12.99 -7.46 -16.22
N LEU A 324 12.97 -8.79 -16.30
CA LEU A 324 12.99 -9.66 -15.13
C LEU A 324 14.28 -9.53 -14.33
N GLU A 325 15.43 -9.46 -15.01
CA GLU A 325 16.74 -9.21 -14.38
C GLU A 325 16.75 -7.88 -13.64
N PHE A 326 16.23 -6.82 -14.26
CA PHE A 326 16.14 -5.52 -13.63
C PHE A 326 15.24 -5.51 -12.37
N ILE A 327 14.10 -6.21 -12.40
CA ILE A 327 13.24 -6.39 -11.23
C ILE A 327 14.01 -7.14 -10.12
N ALA A 328 14.65 -8.25 -10.45
CA ALA A 328 15.42 -9.06 -9.51
C ALA A 328 16.59 -8.28 -8.87
N GLU A 329 17.34 -7.53 -9.69
CA GLU A 329 18.41 -6.63 -9.25
C GLU A 329 17.86 -5.59 -8.27
N SER A 330 16.74 -4.93 -8.62
CA SER A 330 16.14 -3.87 -7.80
C SER A 330 15.68 -4.39 -6.44
N LEU A 331 15.11 -5.60 -6.39
CA LEU A 331 14.75 -6.27 -5.13
C LEU A 331 15.97 -6.58 -4.27
N CYS A 332 17.11 -6.92 -4.88
CA CYS A 332 18.33 -7.25 -4.16
C CYS A 332 19.08 -6.04 -3.59
N LEU A 333 18.66 -4.82 -3.90
CA LEU A 333 19.25 -3.59 -3.36
C LEU A 333 18.87 -3.41 -1.88
N TYR A 334 17.56 -3.45 -1.55
CA TYR A 334 17.09 -3.21 -0.18
C TYR A 334 15.98 -4.14 0.32
N ALA A 335 15.33 -4.95 -0.53
CA ALA A 335 14.22 -5.80 -0.09
C ALA A 335 14.73 -7.16 0.42
N ILE A 336 15.63 -7.79 -0.32
CA ILE A 336 16.18 -9.11 -0.01
C ILE A 336 17.69 -9.15 -0.27
N LYS A 337 18.41 -10.06 0.40
CA LYS A 337 19.84 -10.25 0.12
C LYS A 337 20.04 -10.96 -1.21
N PRO A 338 21.09 -10.62 -1.99
CA PRO A 338 21.44 -11.35 -3.20
C PRO A 338 21.93 -12.76 -2.86
N LYS A 339 21.63 -13.72 -3.73
CA LYS A 339 22.06 -15.11 -3.64
C LYS A 339 22.83 -15.47 -4.91
N LYS A 340 24.05 -15.99 -4.73
CA LYS A 340 24.95 -16.26 -5.86
C LYS A 340 24.40 -17.37 -6.75
N GLY A 341 24.35 -17.12 -8.06
CA GLY A 341 23.92 -18.10 -9.08
C GLY A 341 22.41 -18.34 -9.13
N GLU A 342 21.61 -17.50 -8.49
CA GLU A 342 20.14 -17.55 -8.58
C GLU A 342 19.67 -16.82 -9.85
N SER A 343 18.68 -17.39 -10.55
CA SER A 343 18.11 -16.72 -11.72
C SER A 343 17.28 -15.50 -11.31
N ALA A 344 16.97 -14.63 -12.28
CA ALA A 344 16.09 -13.49 -12.03
C ALA A 344 14.71 -13.94 -11.54
N LEU A 345 14.13 -14.98 -12.16
CA LEU A 345 12.81 -15.49 -11.79
C LEU A 345 12.82 -16.13 -10.41
N ASP A 346 13.86 -16.89 -10.05
CA ASP A 346 14.01 -17.47 -8.71
C ASP A 346 14.20 -16.37 -7.63
N THR A 347 14.88 -15.27 -7.98
CA THR A 347 15.04 -14.12 -7.09
C THR A 347 13.69 -13.46 -6.81
N ILE A 348 12.86 -13.27 -7.85
CA ILE A 348 11.49 -12.74 -7.72
C ILE A 348 10.65 -13.70 -6.88
N ARG A 349 10.69 -15.00 -7.17
CA ARG A 349 9.99 -16.06 -6.39
C ARG A 349 10.35 -16.01 -4.92
N ARG A 350 11.65 -15.86 -4.61
CA ARG A 350 12.15 -15.76 -3.24
C ARG A 350 11.66 -14.49 -2.54
N TYR A 351 11.63 -13.35 -3.23
CA TYR A 351 11.03 -12.13 -2.66
C TYR A 351 9.55 -12.36 -2.33
N LEU A 352 8.80 -12.92 -3.27
CA LEU A 352 7.37 -13.18 -3.12
C LEU A 352 7.07 -14.12 -1.94
N SER A 353 7.78 -15.24 -1.81
CA SER A 353 7.53 -16.24 -0.76
C SER A 353 8.08 -15.87 0.63
N THR A 354 8.98 -14.88 0.73
CA THR A 354 9.66 -14.57 2.02
C THR A 354 9.49 -13.14 2.53
N GLN A 355 9.23 -12.18 1.65
CA GLN A 355 9.27 -10.75 1.97
C GLN A 355 7.99 -10.01 1.58
N PHE A 356 7.34 -10.35 0.47
CA PHE A 356 6.12 -9.68 0.00
C PHE A 356 5.06 -9.55 1.09
N TRP A 357 4.75 -10.63 1.81
CA TRP A 357 3.76 -10.60 2.90
C TRP A 357 4.07 -9.57 3.99
N LYS A 358 5.35 -9.39 4.34
CA LYS A 358 5.76 -8.41 5.36
C LYS A 358 5.57 -6.99 4.86
N ASP A 359 5.89 -6.75 3.59
CA ASP A 359 5.72 -5.45 2.95
C ASP A 359 4.22 -5.11 2.81
N HIS A 360 3.41 -6.08 2.41
CA HIS A 360 1.95 -5.98 2.34
C HIS A 360 1.32 -5.69 3.71
N MET A 361 1.70 -6.43 4.75
CA MET A 361 1.25 -6.16 6.12
C MET A 361 1.63 -4.75 6.60
N LYS A 362 2.83 -4.27 6.24
CA LYS A 362 3.30 -2.93 6.58
C LYS A 362 2.49 -1.86 5.86
N MET A 363 2.28 -2.03 4.55
CA MET A 363 1.48 -1.13 3.72
C MET A 363 0.09 -0.92 4.33
N TYR A 364 -0.60 -2.00 4.68
CA TYR A 364 -1.95 -1.95 5.22
C TYR A 364 -2.02 -1.84 6.76
N LYS A 365 -0.95 -1.39 7.43
CA LYS A 365 -0.93 -1.14 8.90
C LYS A 365 -1.48 -2.32 9.72
N LYS A 366 -1.06 -3.55 9.35
CA LYS A 366 -1.51 -4.84 9.91
C LYS A 366 -3.01 -5.14 9.71
N ARG A 367 -3.59 -4.65 8.63
CA ARG A 367 -4.95 -4.96 8.15
C ARG A 367 -4.89 -5.39 6.67
N PRO A 368 -4.13 -6.45 6.36
CA PRO A 368 -3.85 -6.83 4.98
C PRO A 368 -5.12 -7.20 4.21
N ILE A 369 -5.14 -6.87 2.91
CA ILE A 369 -6.31 -7.12 2.06
C ILE A 369 -6.24 -8.44 1.26
N TYR A 370 -5.04 -8.83 0.84
CA TYR A 370 -4.72 -10.21 0.46
C TYR A 370 -4.35 -10.95 1.74
N TRP A 371 -4.97 -12.10 2.00
CA TRP A 371 -4.72 -12.91 3.19
C TRP A 371 -3.83 -14.09 2.82
N LEU A 372 -2.78 -14.30 3.61
CA LEU A 372 -1.83 -15.39 3.41
C LEU A 372 -2.28 -16.61 4.20
N PHE A 373 -2.84 -17.60 3.50
CA PHE A 373 -3.02 -18.94 4.04
C PHE A 373 -1.68 -19.65 4.02
N SER A 374 -1.31 -20.32 5.11
CA SER A 374 0.00 -20.95 5.25
C SER A 374 -0.11 -22.27 6.02
N SER A 375 0.52 -23.32 5.48
CA SER A 375 0.58 -24.63 6.12
C SER A 375 1.36 -24.63 7.41
N GLY A 376 2.33 -23.72 7.55
CA GLY A 376 3.18 -23.61 8.73
C GLY A 376 4.61 -23.21 8.41
N LYS A 377 5.53 -23.75 9.21
CA LYS A 377 6.93 -23.32 9.25
C LYS A 377 7.73 -23.77 8.04
N GLU A 378 7.44 -24.96 7.52
CA GLU A 378 8.10 -25.53 6.35
C GLU A 378 7.57 -24.90 5.05
N LYS A 379 6.51 -24.08 5.13
CA LYS A 379 5.86 -23.41 3.99
C LYS A 379 5.54 -24.42 2.89
N ALA A 380 5.01 -25.57 3.29
CA ALA A 380 4.64 -26.64 2.38
C ALA A 380 3.51 -26.24 1.41
N PHE A 381 2.63 -25.33 1.84
CA PHE A 381 1.68 -24.66 0.99
C PHE A 381 1.41 -23.26 1.54
N GLU A 382 1.50 -22.25 0.68
CA GLU A 382 1.13 -20.88 0.95
C GLU A 382 0.37 -20.34 -0.26
N CYS A 383 -0.71 -19.62 -0.02
CA CYS A 383 -1.43 -18.90 -1.07
C CYS A 383 -2.01 -17.58 -0.55
N LEU A 384 -2.17 -16.64 -1.47
CA LEU A 384 -2.88 -15.40 -1.23
C LEU A 384 -4.35 -15.58 -1.62
N VAL A 385 -5.24 -15.07 -0.79
CA VAL A 385 -6.67 -14.94 -1.09
C VAL A 385 -7.07 -13.50 -0.92
N TYR A 386 -7.72 -12.90 -1.92
CA TYR A 386 -8.24 -11.54 -1.79
C TYR A 386 -9.51 -11.53 -0.95
N LEU A 387 -9.54 -10.74 0.14
CA LEU A 387 -10.68 -10.72 1.08
C LEU A 387 -12.03 -10.49 0.39
N HIS A 388 -12.06 -9.66 -0.66
CA HIS A 388 -13.28 -9.33 -1.41
C HIS A 388 -13.76 -10.48 -2.32
N ARG A 389 -12.86 -11.41 -2.65
CA ARG A 389 -13.17 -12.60 -3.45
C ARG A 389 -13.36 -13.86 -2.61
N TYR A 390 -13.06 -13.81 -1.31
CA TYR A 390 -13.35 -14.89 -0.39
C TYR A 390 -14.87 -15.15 -0.31
N ASN A 391 -15.27 -16.42 -0.39
CA ASN A 391 -16.63 -16.90 -0.15
C ASN A 391 -16.61 -18.25 0.59
N ASP A 392 -17.78 -18.79 0.92
CA ASP A 392 -17.92 -20.02 1.72
C ASP A 392 -17.37 -21.29 1.02
N ALA A 393 -17.15 -21.23 -0.29
CA ALA A 393 -16.56 -22.32 -1.08
C ALA A 393 -15.03 -22.21 -1.21
N THR A 394 -14.41 -21.08 -0.85
CA THR A 394 -12.97 -20.82 -1.05
C THR A 394 -12.09 -21.89 -0.38
N LEU A 395 -12.37 -22.26 0.87
CA LEU A 395 -11.54 -23.26 1.59
C LEU A 395 -11.72 -24.67 1.01
N ALA A 396 -12.95 -25.04 0.62
CA ALA A 396 -13.21 -26.32 -0.01
C ALA A 396 -12.47 -26.43 -1.35
N ARG A 397 -12.48 -25.35 -2.15
CA ARG A 397 -11.75 -25.27 -3.41
C ARG A 397 -10.25 -25.32 -3.22
N MET A 398 -9.71 -24.53 -2.29
CA MET A 398 -8.29 -24.54 -1.92
C MET A 398 -7.82 -25.97 -1.62
N ARG A 399 -8.64 -26.72 -0.88
CA ARG A 399 -8.36 -28.12 -0.55
C ARG A 399 -8.34 -29.01 -1.78
N THR A 400 -9.38 -28.96 -2.61
CA THR A 400 -9.60 -29.88 -3.73
C THR A 400 -8.69 -29.61 -4.93
N GLU A 401 -8.44 -28.34 -5.23
CA GLU A 401 -7.73 -27.92 -6.44
C GLU A 401 -6.23 -27.72 -6.20
N TYR A 402 -5.80 -27.47 -4.95
CA TYR A 402 -4.40 -27.18 -4.64
C TYR A 402 -3.78 -28.18 -3.66
N VAL A 403 -4.32 -28.29 -2.44
CA VAL A 403 -3.68 -29.05 -1.35
C VAL A 403 -3.63 -30.55 -1.64
N VAL A 404 -4.76 -31.16 -2.02
CA VAL A 404 -4.83 -32.60 -2.31
C VAL A 404 -3.95 -32.99 -3.51
N PRO A 405 -3.99 -32.28 -4.65
CA PRO A 405 -3.06 -32.53 -5.75
C PRO A 405 -1.58 -32.36 -5.33
N LEU A 406 -1.26 -31.36 -4.53
CA LEU A 406 0.11 -31.13 -4.05
C LEU A 406 0.61 -32.25 -3.13
N LEU A 407 -0.25 -32.79 -2.25
CA LEU A 407 0.07 -33.98 -1.46
C LEU A 407 0.45 -35.17 -2.34
N ALA A 408 -0.31 -35.44 -3.39
CA ALA A 408 -0.02 -36.52 -4.33
C ALA A 408 1.32 -36.30 -5.06
N ARG A 409 1.60 -35.05 -5.48
CA ARG A 409 2.87 -34.67 -6.13
C ARG A 409 4.07 -34.82 -5.19
N TYR A 410 3.94 -34.40 -3.94
CA TYR A 410 4.96 -34.58 -2.91
C TYR A 410 5.25 -36.07 -2.67
N GLN A 411 4.21 -36.89 -2.51
CA GLN A 411 4.37 -38.33 -2.31
C GLN A 411 5.12 -38.97 -3.50
N ALA A 412 4.70 -38.69 -4.73
CA ALA A 412 5.34 -39.23 -5.92
C ALA A 412 6.83 -38.81 -6.04
N ASN A 413 7.16 -37.57 -5.68
CA ASN A 413 8.54 -37.09 -5.68
C ASN A 413 9.37 -37.69 -4.52
N ILE A 414 8.79 -37.94 -3.35
CA ILE A 414 9.45 -38.67 -2.25
C ILE A 414 9.78 -40.09 -2.71
N ASP A 415 8.84 -40.78 -3.36
CA ASP A 415 9.03 -42.15 -3.86
C ASP A 415 10.15 -42.18 -4.92
N ARG A 416 10.14 -41.25 -5.87
CA ARG A 416 11.21 -41.09 -6.86
C ARG A 416 12.58 -40.83 -6.21
N LEU A 417 12.64 -39.98 -5.19
CA LEU A 417 13.89 -39.70 -4.47
C LEU A 417 14.38 -40.92 -3.70
N ASN A 418 13.49 -41.76 -3.16
CA ASN A 418 13.88 -43.02 -2.51
C ASN A 418 14.55 -43.97 -3.51
N GLU A 419 13.96 -44.15 -4.70
CA GLU A 419 14.56 -44.97 -5.76
C GLU A 419 15.95 -44.46 -6.18
N GLN A 420 16.11 -43.14 -6.31
CA GLN A 420 17.40 -42.53 -6.64
C GLN A 420 18.43 -42.69 -5.51
N VAL A 421 18.00 -42.63 -4.24
CA VAL A 421 18.88 -42.85 -3.09
C VAL A 421 19.41 -44.28 -3.06
N ASP A 422 18.60 -45.27 -3.41
CA ASP A 422 18.99 -46.68 -3.43
C ASP A 422 20.05 -46.99 -4.50
N GLY A 423 20.03 -46.26 -5.61
CA GLY A 423 21.02 -46.36 -6.69
C GLY A 423 22.26 -45.47 -6.54
N ALA A 424 22.24 -44.48 -5.64
CA ALA A 424 23.32 -43.51 -5.48
C ALA A 424 24.34 -43.93 -4.41
N SER A 425 25.56 -43.41 -4.51
CA SER A 425 26.60 -43.61 -3.48
C SER A 425 27.34 -42.32 -3.13
N GLY A 426 28.02 -42.31 -1.98
CA GLY A 426 28.84 -41.18 -1.54
C GLY A 426 28.08 -39.86 -1.36
N GLY A 427 28.63 -38.78 -1.92
CA GLY A 427 28.10 -37.42 -1.77
C GLY A 427 26.73 -37.21 -2.42
N GLU A 428 26.46 -37.89 -3.52
CA GLU A 428 25.17 -37.82 -4.23
C GLU A 428 24.04 -38.42 -3.40
N ALA A 429 24.24 -39.62 -2.84
CA ALA A 429 23.29 -40.24 -1.93
C ALA A 429 22.97 -39.35 -0.72
N THR A 430 23.97 -38.62 -0.22
CA THR A 430 23.79 -37.68 0.90
C THR A 430 22.94 -36.47 0.48
N ARG A 431 23.14 -35.93 -0.72
CA ARG A 431 22.35 -34.82 -1.26
C ARG A 431 20.89 -35.23 -1.45
N LEU A 432 20.65 -36.37 -2.10
CA LEU A 432 19.31 -36.90 -2.36
C LEU A 432 18.55 -37.21 -1.06
N LYS A 433 19.23 -37.77 -0.05
CA LYS A 433 18.64 -37.98 1.29
C LYS A 433 18.17 -36.67 1.93
N ARG A 434 18.97 -35.60 1.84
CA ARG A 434 18.59 -34.28 2.38
C ARG A 434 17.38 -33.69 1.66
N GLU A 435 17.34 -33.82 0.33
CA GLU A 435 16.23 -33.35 -0.50
C GLU A 435 14.94 -34.10 -0.14
N ARG A 436 15.01 -35.43 -0.04
CA ARG A 436 13.91 -36.28 0.43
C ARG A 436 13.45 -35.89 1.83
N ASP A 437 14.37 -35.71 2.77
CA ASP A 437 14.03 -35.37 4.16
C ASP A 437 13.33 -34.00 4.24
N SER A 438 13.76 -33.04 3.43
CA SER A 438 13.10 -31.74 3.29
C SER A 438 11.70 -31.88 2.73
N LEU A 439 11.52 -32.67 1.67
CA LEU A 439 10.22 -32.89 1.05
C LEU A 439 9.26 -33.67 1.96
N SER A 440 9.75 -34.65 2.70
CA SER A 440 8.99 -35.39 3.71
C SER A 440 8.49 -34.49 4.85
N LYS A 441 9.26 -33.47 5.26
CA LYS A 441 8.80 -32.47 6.22
C LYS A 441 7.67 -31.62 5.63
N LYS A 442 7.84 -31.10 4.42
CA LYS A 442 6.78 -30.37 3.70
C LYS A 442 5.52 -31.24 3.56
N PHE A 443 5.65 -32.51 3.17
CA PHE A 443 4.53 -33.45 3.06
C PHE A 443 3.78 -33.66 4.37
N ASN A 444 4.49 -33.90 5.47
CA ASN A 444 3.86 -34.09 6.78
C ASN A 444 3.16 -32.82 7.28
N GLU A 445 3.75 -31.64 7.06
CA GLU A 445 3.11 -30.36 7.37
C GLU A 445 1.85 -30.15 6.52
N LEU A 446 1.94 -30.40 5.21
CA LEU A 446 0.81 -30.24 4.29
C LEU A 446 -0.35 -31.19 4.63
N ARG A 447 -0.05 -32.41 5.08
CA ARG A 447 -1.06 -33.38 5.53
C ARG A 447 -1.80 -32.89 6.78
N SER A 448 -1.07 -32.34 7.75
CA SER A 448 -1.66 -31.70 8.94
C SER A 448 -2.48 -30.46 8.57
N PHE A 449 -2.04 -29.70 7.56
CA PHE A 449 -2.80 -28.59 7.02
C PHE A 449 -4.09 -29.06 6.31
N ASP A 450 -4.07 -30.15 5.53
CA ASP A 450 -5.28 -30.72 4.89
C ASP A 450 -6.35 -31.08 5.92
N ASP A 451 -5.96 -31.70 7.04
CA ASP A 451 -6.89 -32.09 8.11
C ASP A 451 -7.57 -30.87 8.73
N ARG A 452 -6.80 -29.82 9.05
CA ARG A 452 -7.33 -28.53 9.56
C ARG A 452 -8.20 -27.84 8.51
N LEU A 453 -7.71 -27.72 7.27
CA LEU A 453 -8.42 -27.07 6.17
C LEU A 453 -9.76 -27.74 5.89
N ARG A 454 -9.82 -29.07 5.96
CA ARG A 454 -11.07 -29.83 5.85
C ARG A 454 -12.08 -29.41 6.93
N HIS A 455 -11.64 -29.34 8.18
CA HIS A 455 -12.51 -28.92 9.28
C HIS A 455 -13.10 -27.52 9.05
N TYR A 456 -12.26 -26.55 8.71
CA TYR A 456 -12.70 -25.18 8.43
C TYR A 456 -13.56 -25.07 7.15
N ALA A 457 -13.29 -25.89 6.14
CA ALA A 457 -14.14 -25.97 4.94
C ALA A 457 -15.55 -26.49 5.28
N ASP A 458 -15.66 -27.48 6.18
CA ASP A 458 -16.95 -28.01 6.64
C ASP A 458 -17.74 -26.95 7.46
N MET A 459 -17.05 -26.02 8.14
CA MET A 459 -17.68 -24.91 8.87
C MET A 459 -18.31 -23.86 7.94
N ARG A 460 -17.92 -23.78 6.67
CA ARG A 460 -18.42 -22.80 5.68
C ARG A 460 -18.42 -21.36 6.20
N ILE A 461 -17.26 -20.92 6.69
CA ILE A 461 -17.11 -19.59 7.28
C ILE A 461 -17.46 -18.52 6.23
N SER A 462 -18.42 -17.66 6.57
CA SER A 462 -18.68 -16.41 5.87
C SER A 462 -18.01 -15.24 6.59
N ILE A 463 -17.65 -14.20 5.83
CA ILE A 463 -17.10 -12.95 6.36
C ILE A 463 -18.08 -11.81 6.05
N ASP A 464 -18.03 -10.77 6.86
CA ASP A 464 -18.77 -9.52 6.67
C ASP A 464 -17.72 -8.41 6.64
N LEU A 465 -17.59 -7.65 5.54
CA LEU A 465 -16.51 -6.67 5.43
C LEU A 465 -16.61 -5.53 6.46
N ASP A 466 -17.80 -5.24 6.97
CA ASP A 466 -18.04 -4.18 7.94
C ASP A 466 -17.55 -4.55 9.36
N ASP A 467 -17.43 -5.85 9.67
CA ASP A 467 -16.72 -6.34 10.88
C ASP A 467 -15.24 -5.90 10.89
N GLY A 468 -14.70 -5.59 9.71
CA GLY A 468 -13.33 -5.19 9.49
C GLY A 468 -12.34 -6.36 9.50
N VAL A 469 -11.14 -6.10 8.96
CA VAL A 469 -10.13 -7.15 8.71
C VAL A 469 -9.80 -7.96 9.97
N LYS A 470 -9.62 -7.31 11.13
CA LYS A 470 -9.16 -8.01 12.35
C LYS A 470 -10.14 -9.08 12.83
N VAL A 471 -11.44 -8.78 12.79
CA VAL A 471 -12.48 -9.70 13.27
C VAL A 471 -12.61 -10.85 12.28
N ASN A 472 -12.69 -10.56 10.97
CA ASN A 472 -12.80 -11.60 9.96
C ASN A 472 -11.57 -12.50 9.89
N TYR A 473 -10.36 -11.93 9.97
CA TYR A 473 -9.11 -12.70 9.97
C TYR A 473 -9.04 -13.68 11.14
N GLY A 474 -9.61 -13.32 12.31
CA GLY A 474 -9.67 -14.19 13.48
C GLY A 474 -10.54 -15.44 13.29
N LYS A 475 -11.50 -15.43 12.34
CA LYS A 475 -12.41 -16.55 12.10
C LYS A 475 -11.70 -17.81 11.55
N PHE A 476 -10.49 -17.67 11.02
CA PHE A 476 -9.75 -18.75 10.35
C PHE A 476 -8.68 -19.43 11.22
N GLY A 477 -8.61 -19.07 12.50
CA GLY A 477 -7.67 -19.65 13.47
C GLY A 477 -6.23 -19.67 12.95
N ASP A 478 -5.62 -20.85 12.91
CA ASP A 478 -4.22 -21.07 12.54
C ASP A 478 -3.99 -21.43 11.06
N LEU A 479 -5.00 -21.30 10.20
CA LEU A 479 -4.84 -21.43 8.75
C LEU A 479 -4.14 -20.22 8.12
N LEU A 480 -4.22 -19.06 8.77
CA LEU A 480 -3.68 -17.80 8.30
C LEU A 480 -2.34 -17.46 8.97
N ALA A 481 -1.45 -16.81 8.23
CA ALA A 481 -0.17 -16.34 8.77
C ALA A 481 -0.36 -15.16 9.74
N ASP A 482 0.56 -15.01 10.71
CA ASP A 482 0.68 -13.81 11.57
C ASP A 482 -0.59 -13.36 12.32
N VAL A 483 -1.49 -14.30 12.65
CA VAL A 483 -2.80 -14.02 13.29
C VAL A 483 -2.65 -13.14 14.52
N LYS A 484 -1.69 -13.43 15.40
CA LYS A 484 -1.43 -12.63 16.60
C LYS A 484 -1.03 -11.19 16.31
N ALA A 485 -0.27 -10.96 15.24
CA ALA A 485 0.14 -9.61 14.87
C ALA A 485 -1.06 -8.78 14.34
N ILE A 486 -2.02 -9.42 13.68
CA ILE A 486 -3.18 -8.78 13.05
C ILE A 486 -4.32 -8.59 14.05
N THR A 487 -4.74 -9.67 14.73
CA THR A 487 -5.90 -9.68 15.63
C THR A 487 -5.55 -9.19 17.03
N GLY A 488 -4.29 -9.31 17.45
CA GLY A 488 -3.83 -9.08 18.83
C GLY A 488 -3.94 -10.30 19.74
N ASN A 489 -4.62 -11.36 19.30
CA ASN A 489 -4.84 -12.60 20.05
C ASN A 489 -4.11 -13.78 19.39
N ALA A 490 -3.69 -14.76 20.18
CA ALA A 490 -3.20 -16.01 19.60
C ALA A 490 -4.32 -16.68 18.79
N PRO A 491 -3.99 -17.39 17.69
CA PRO A 491 -5.00 -18.12 16.94
C PRO A 491 -5.68 -19.15 17.84
N GLU A 492 -7.00 -19.26 17.73
CA GLU A 492 -7.72 -20.39 18.30
C GLU A 492 -7.35 -21.62 17.49
N ILE A 493 -6.71 -22.59 18.15
CA ILE A 493 -6.40 -23.89 17.55
C ILE A 493 -7.59 -24.77 17.87
N ILE A 494 -8.33 -25.15 16.84
CA ILE A 494 -9.48 -26.06 16.93
C ILE A 494 -9.01 -27.49 16.71
#